data_AF-A0A0R3N2P2-F1
#
_entry.id   AF-A0A0R3N2P2-F1
#
_cell.length_a   1.000
_cell.length_b   1.000
_cell.length_c   1.000
_cell.angle_alpha   90.00
_cell.angle_beta   90.00
_cell.angle_gamma   90.00
#
_symmetry.space_group_name_H-M   'P 1'
#
loop_
_entity.id
_entity.type
_entity.pdbx_description
1 polymer ?
#
loop_
_entity_poly.entity_id
_entity_poly.type
_entity_poly.pdbx_seq_one_letter_code
_entity_poly.pdbx_strand_id
1 'polypeptide(L)'
;MLVLSGCGGQSVCADGDVLKTVRKLFDQQQFGQFIQAPPGIFVVQEKSATLTSTDEQGGKSFCSVLIQLDILEMSRFTGTSEADLAKMKTEAPKRGLPLTKDYLVNYTVQPMASGRNHVTVLP
;
A
#
# COMPACT_ATOMS: atom_id res chain seq x y z
N MET A 1 -2.35 23.71 -23.75
CA MET A 1 -1.71 22.39 -23.93
C MET A 1 -0.64 22.25 -22.87
N LEU A 2 -0.98 21.63 -21.73
CA LEU A 2 0.00 21.28 -20.71
C LEU A 2 0.71 20.02 -21.20
N VAL A 3 1.98 20.18 -21.53
CA VAL A 3 2.86 19.11 -22.00
C VAL A 3 3.04 18.14 -20.83
N LEU A 4 2.50 16.94 -21.00
CA LEU A 4 2.79 15.79 -20.15
C LEU A 4 4.30 15.51 -20.24
N SER A 5 5.05 15.98 -19.25
CA SER A 5 6.45 15.65 -19.03
C SER A 5 6.55 14.17 -18.62
N GLY A 6 6.33 13.27 -19.58
CA GLY A 6 6.85 11.92 -19.52
C GLY A 6 8.37 11.96 -19.68
N CYS A 7 9.09 12.21 -18.59
CA CYS A 7 10.51 11.88 -18.47
C CYS A 7 10.60 10.56 -17.71
N GLY A 8 10.98 9.49 -18.42
CA GLY A 8 11.05 8.11 -17.94
C GLY A 8 12.14 7.84 -16.90
N GLY A 9 12.03 8.48 -15.73
CA GLY A 9 12.52 7.94 -14.47
C GLY A 9 11.37 7.29 -13.73
N GLN A 10 11.60 6.15 -13.07
CA GLN A 10 10.62 5.58 -12.15
C GLN A 10 10.25 6.67 -11.13
N SER A 11 8.97 7.06 -11.09
CA SER A 11 8.48 8.06 -10.15
C SER A 11 8.97 7.70 -8.74
N VAL A 12 9.41 8.67 -7.94
CA VAL A 12 9.84 8.43 -6.56
C VAL A 12 8.74 7.73 -5.73
N CYS A 13 7.48 7.89 -6.14
CA CYS A 13 6.33 7.19 -5.57
C CYS A 13 6.33 5.68 -5.90
N ALA A 14 6.82 5.30 -7.09
CA ALA A 14 6.89 3.91 -7.52
C ALA A 14 8.23 3.23 -7.18
N ASP A 15 9.10 3.89 -6.42
CA ASP A 15 10.36 3.31 -5.94
C ASP A 15 10.08 2.13 -4.98
N GLY A 16 10.76 1.00 -5.20
CA GLY A 16 10.49 -0.23 -4.46
C GLY A 16 10.76 -0.13 -2.96
N ASP A 17 11.78 0.63 -2.54
CA ASP A 17 12.11 0.78 -1.12
C ASP A 17 11.20 1.80 -0.43
N VAL A 18 10.72 2.80 -1.17
CA VAL A 18 9.63 3.67 -0.73
C VAL A 18 8.36 2.84 -0.50
N LEU A 19 7.92 2.04 -1.47
CA LEU A 19 6.69 1.25 -1.37
C LEU A 19 6.75 0.19 -0.26
N LYS A 20 7.90 -0.46 -0.04
CA LYS A 20 8.11 -1.34 1.12
C LYS A 20 7.94 -0.59 2.44
N THR A 21 8.45 0.65 2.51
CA THR A 21 8.32 1.50 3.70
C THR A 21 6.88 1.95 3.91
N VAL A 22 6.18 2.35 2.85
CA VAL A 22 4.75 2.70 2.88
C VAL A 22 3.94 1.54 3.43
N ARG A 23 4.15 0.32 2.91
CA ARG A 23 3.48 -0.88 3.42
C ARG A 23 3.74 -1.07 4.91
N LYS A 24 5.01 -1.04 5.34
CA LYS A 24 5.37 -1.22 6.75
C LYS A 24 4.67 -0.20 7.65
N LEU A 25 4.66 1.06 7.27
CA LEU A 25 4.01 2.13 8.03
C LEU A 25 2.49 1.96 8.04
N PHE A 26 1.89 1.55 6.93
CA PHE A 26 0.47 1.22 6.86
C PHE A 26 0.12 0.03 7.76
N ASP A 27 0.89 -1.05 7.72
CA ASP A 27 0.71 -2.22 8.59
C ASP A 27 0.75 -1.80 10.07
N GLN A 28 1.69 -0.91 10.44
CA GLN A 28 1.80 -0.35 11.79
C GLN A 28 0.61 0.53 12.18
N GLN A 29 0.00 1.25 11.24
CA GLN A 29 -1.24 2.00 11.50
C GLN A 29 -2.43 1.08 11.75
N GLN A 30 -2.53 -0.04 11.01
CA GLN A 30 -3.66 -0.97 11.13
C GLN A 30 -3.56 -1.86 12.37
N PHE A 31 -2.37 -2.34 12.70
CA PHE A 31 -2.15 -3.35 13.76
C PHE A 31 -1.34 -2.84 14.96
N GLY A 32 -0.90 -1.59 14.93
CA GLY A 32 0.03 -1.06 15.92
C GLY A 32 1.47 -1.52 15.71
N GLN A 33 2.36 -1.17 16.64
CA GLN A 33 3.80 -1.46 16.50
C GLN A 33 4.19 -2.89 16.92
N PHE A 34 3.28 -3.61 17.57
CA PHE A 34 3.58 -4.90 18.22
C PHE A 34 3.25 -6.11 17.34
N ILE A 35 2.38 -5.94 16.34
CA ILE A 35 1.93 -7.01 15.47
C ILE A 35 2.39 -6.70 14.06
N GLN A 36 3.27 -7.54 13.52
CA GLN A 36 3.64 -7.49 12.11
C GLN A 36 2.73 -8.43 11.33
N ALA A 37 1.99 -7.87 10.37
CA ALA A 37 1.16 -8.66 9.48
C ALA A 37 2.03 -9.61 8.64
N PRO A 38 1.64 -10.90 8.51
CA PRO A 38 2.28 -11.82 7.59
C PRO A 38 2.42 -11.27 6.15
N PRO A 39 3.45 -11.69 5.41
CA PRO A 39 3.60 -11.37 3.99
C PRO A 39 2.47 -12.03 3.20
N GLY A 40 1.41 -11.27 2.90
CA GLY A 40 0.24 -11.74 2.16
C GLY A 40 -1.06 -11.06 2.58
N ILE A 41 -1.16 -10.56 3.81
CA ILE A 41 -2.35 -9.84 4.27
C ILE A 41 -2.50 -8.51 3.53
N PHE A 42 -1.45 -7.71 3.50
CA PHE A 42 -1.44 -6.43 2.80
C PHE A 42 -0.44 -6.46 1.65
N VAL A 43 -0.93 -6.22 0.44
CA VAL A 43 -0.15 -6.27 -0.80
C VAL A 43 -0.21 -4.90 -1.47
N VAL A 44 0.95 -4.29 -1.69
CA VAL A 44 1.03 -3.02 -2.42
C VAL A 44 0.82 -3.28 -3.90
N GLN A 45 -0.13 -2.56 -4.50
CA GLN A 45 -0.36 -2.58 -5.94
C GLN A 45 0.58 -1.58 -6.61
N GLU A 46 1.84 -1.97 -6.83
CA GLU A 46 2.91 -1.07 -7.30
C GLU A 46 2.53 -0.24 -8.54
N LYS A 47 1.77 -0.83 -9.47
CA LYS A 47 1.30 -0.16 -10.70
C LYS A 47 0.32 0.99 -10.46
N SER A 48 -0.27 1.07 -9.26
CA SER A 48 -1.17 2.16 -8.88
C SER A 48 -0.44 3.36 -8.25
N ALA A 49 0.86 3.24 -7.97
CA ALA A 49 1.64 4.29 -7.35
C ALA A 49 1.68 5.53 -8.24
N THR A 50 1.10 6.62 -7.74
CA THR A 50 0.88 7.85 -8.52
C THR A 50 1.44 9.04 -7.76
N LEU A 51 2.12 9.95 -8.48
CA LEU A 51 2.49 11.26 -7.97
C LEU A 51 1.27 12.19 -8.09
N THR A 52 0.79 12.69 -6.95
CA THR A 52 -0.37 13.59 -6.89
C THR A 52 0.06 15.05 -7.02
N SER A 53 1.12 15.44 -6.31
CA SER A 53 1.68 16.79 -6.37
C SER A 53 3.09 16.83 -5.78
N THR A 54 3.77 17.96 -5.94
CA THR A 54 5.00 18.30 -5.24
C THR A 54 4.75 19.60 -4.49
N ASP A 55 5.37 19.77 -3.32
CA ASP A 55 5.31 21.05 -2.60
C ASP A 55 5.92 22.19 -3.43
N GLU A 56 5.57 23.43 -3.09
CA GLU A 56 6.02 24.62 -3.82
C GLU A 56 7.54 24.80 -3.80
N GLN A 57 8.21 24.20 -2.83
CA GLN A 57 9.67 24.24 -2.66
C GLN A 57 10.39 23.07 -3.33
N GLY A 58 9.66 22.11 -3.91
CA GLY A 58 10.22 20.93 -4.58
C GLY A 58 10.87 19.89 -3.66
N GLY A 59 10.79 20.08 -2.35
CA GLY A 59 11.42 19.23 -1.34
C GLY A 59 10.60 18.01 -0.94
N LYS A 60 9.31 17.97 -1.28
CA LYS A 60 8.38 16.92 -0.84
C LYS A 60 7.41 16.52 -1.94
N SER A 61 7.39 15.23 -2.26
CA SER A 61 6.43 14.64 -3.18
C SER A 61 5.24 14.07 -2.40
N PHE A 62 4.03 14.35 -2.88
CA PHE A 62 2.78 13.75 -2.39
C PHE A 62 2.37 12.66 -3.35
N CYS A 63 2.23 11.45 -2.84
CA CYS A 63 1.98 10.25 -3.60
C CYS A 63 0.73 9.54 -3.09
N SER A 64 0.15 8.68 -3.92
CA SER A 64 -0.88 7.73 -3.52
C SER A 64 -0.58 6.35 -4.10
N VAL A 65 -1.02 5.30 -3.41
CA VAL A 65 -0.93 3.91 -3.88
C VAL A 65 -2.09 3.11 -3.31
N LEU A 66 -2.54 2.08 -4.04
CA LEU A 66 -3.49 1.11 -3.51
C LEU A 66 -2.73 0.01 -2.75
N ILE A 67 -3.21 -0.28 -1.53
CA ILE A 67 -2.83 -1.48 -0.78
C ILE A 67 -4.04 -2.39 -0.71
N GLN A 68 -3.91 -3.59 -1.24
CA GLN A 68 -4.94 -4.60 -1.23
C GLN A 68 -4.80 -5.46 0.03
N LEU A 69 -5.90 -5.58 0.77
CA LEU A 69 -6.08 -6.56 1.83
C LEU A 69 -6.57 -7.87 1.23
N ASP A 70 -5.90 -8.98 1.52
CA ASP A 70 -6.41 -10.33 1.31
C ASP A 70 -7.17 -10.79 2.56
N ILE A 71 -8.49 -10.97 2.42
CA ILE A 71 -9.37 -11.32 3.53
C ILE A 71 -9.13 -12.77 3.98
N LEU A 72 -8.75 -13.67 3.07
CA LEU A 72 -8.48 -15.06 3.44
C LEU A 72 -7.19 -15.17 4.24
N GLU A 73 -6.13 -14.45 3.84
CA GLU A 73 -4.89 -14.40 4.60
C GLU A 73 -5.08 -13.74 5.97
N MET A 74 -5.88 -12.67 6.04
CA MET A 74 -6.27 -12.06 7.31
C MET A 74 -7.02 -13.05 8.20
N SER A 75 -8.05 -13.71 7.66
CA SER A 75 -8.84 -14.70 8.39
C SER A 75 -7.98 -15.85 8.89
N ARG A 76 -7.05 -16.36 8.06
CA ARG A 76 -6.06 -17.36 8.47
C ARG A 76 -5.21 -16.87 9.63
N PHE A 77 -4.66 -15.65 9.53
CA PHE A 77 -3.84 -15.05 10.57
C PHE A 77 -4.58 -14.88 11.90
N THR A 78 -5.88 -14.59 11.85
CA THR A 78 -6.74 -14.50 13.04
C THR A 78 -7.23 -15.85 13.58
N GLY A 79 -6.82 -16.97 12.97
CA GLY A 79 -7.11 -18.33 13.46
C GLY A 79 -8.28 -19.06 12.80
N THR A 80 -8.76 -18.58 11.66
CA THR A 80 -9.83 -19.28 10.91
C THR A 80 -9.31 -20.62 10.36
N SER A 81 -10.10 -21.69 10.46
CA SER A 81 -9.70 -23.02 10.00
C SER A 81 -9.60 -23.09 8.47
N GLU A 82 -8.74 -23.94 7.93
CA GLU A 82 -8.64 -24.11 6.46
C GLU A 82 -9.95 -24.61 5.83
N ALA A 83 -10.76 -25.38 6.56
CA ALA A 83 -12.08 -25.81 6.09
C ALA A 83 -13.05 -24.62 5.94
N ASP A 84 -13.03 -23.70 6.92
CA ASP A 84 -13.84 -22.48 6.85
C ASP A 84 -13.32 -21.52 5.79
N LEU A 85 -12.00 -21.38 5.62
CA LEU A 85 -11.39 -20.59 4.55
C LEU A 85 -11.77 -21.12 3.17
N ALA A 86 -11.75 -22.45 2.97
CA ALA A 86 -12.19 -23.08 1.73
C ALA A 86 -13.66 -22.77 1.44
N LYS A 87 -14.53 -22.85 2.46
CA LYS A 87 -15.94 -22.47 2.35
C LYS A 87 -16.13 -20.99 2.06
N MET A 88 -15.38 -20.11 2.69
CA MET A 88 -15.41 -18.66 2.41
C MET A 88 -15.04 -18.38 0.96
N LYS A 89 -13.97 -19.02 0.46
CA LYS A 89 -13.50 -18.88 -0.92
C LYS A 89 -14.57 -19.28 -1.95
N THR A 90 -15.38 -20.30 -1.67
CA THR A 90 -16.43 -20.76 -2.59
C THR A 90 -17.76 -20.01 -2.44
N GLU A 91 -18.15 -19.65 -1.21
CA GLU A 91 -19.48 -19.09 -0.92
C GLU A 91 -19.51 -17.56 -0.94
N ALA A 92 -18.42 -16.88 -0.58
CA ALA A 92 -18.40 -15.41 -0.56
C ALA A 92 -18.69 -14.80 -1.96
N PRO A 93 -18.03 -15.24 -3.06
CA PRO A 93 -18.32 -14.70 -4.39
C PRO A 93 -19.76 -14.94 -4.86
N LYS A 94 -20.33 -16.12 -4.52
CA LYS A 94 -21.74 -16.44 -4.84
C LYS A 94 -22.73 -15.50 -4.16
N ARG A 95 -22.32 -14.89 -3.06
CA ARG A 95 -23.12 -13.93 -2.28
C ARG A 95 -22.74 -12.47 -2.58
N GLY A 96 -21.89 -12.23 -3.59
CA GLY A 96 -21.39 -10.90 -3.93
C GLY A 96 -20.47 -10.28 -2.88
N LEU A 97 -19.88 -11.10 -2.00
CA LEU A 97 -18.93 -10.65 -0.99
C LEU A 97 -17.51 -10.74 -1.57
N PRO A 98 -16.74 -9.63 -1.62
CA PRO A 98 -15.38 -9.66 -2.14
C PRO A 98 -14.46 -10.38 -1.15
N LEU A 99 -13.43 -11.03 -1.68
CA LEU A 99 -12.35 -11.67 -0.89
C LEU A 99 -11.15 -10.76 -0.70
N THR A 100 -11.20 -9.56 -1.26
CA THR A 100 -10.15 -8.56 -1.15
C THR A 100 -10.75 -7.19 -0.93
N LYS A 101 -9.97 -6.28 -0.32
CA LYS A 101 -10.38 -4.89 -0.13
C LYS A 101 -9.21 -3.96 -0.43
N ASP A 102 -9.44 -2.98 -1.29
CA ASP A 102 -8.41 -1.99 -1.61
C ASP A 102 -8.50 -0.78 -0.68
N TYR A 103 -7.33 -0.32 -0.23
CA TYR A 103 -7.14 0.89 0.55
C TYR A 103 -6.33 1.88 -0.29
N LEU A 104 -6.89 3.07 -0.52
CA LEU A 104 -6.11 4.18 -1.06
C LEU A 104 -5.26 4.77 0.05
N VAL A 105 -3.95 4.59 -0.06
CA VAL A 105 -2.98 5.07 0.91
C VAL A 105 -2.25 6.27 0.34
N ASN A 106 -2.43 7.41 0.98
CA ASN A 106 -1.70 8.63 0.66
C ASN A 106 -0.43 8.69 1.50
N TYR A 107 0.67 9.09 0.88
CA TYR A 107 1.94 9.20 1.58
C TYR A 107 2.78 10.31 0.97
N THR A 108 3.81 10.69 1.70
CA THR A 108 4.76 11.70 1.25
C THR A 108 6.16 11.15 1.22
N VAL A 109 6.94 11.61 0.26
CA VAL A 109 8.34 11.24 0.09
C VAL A 109 9.18 12.50 0.09
N GLN A 110 10.10 12.57 1.04
CA GLN A 110 11.02 13.68 1.20
C GLN A 110 12.46 13.17 1.07
N PRO A 111 13.22 13.61 0.06
CA PRO A 111 14.63 13.30 -0.05
C PRO A 111 15.42 13.89 1.13
N MET A 112 16.34 13.12 1.69
CA MET A 112 17.22 13.56 2.78
C MET A 112 18.64 13.79 2.27
N ALA A 113 19.41 14.64 2.96
CA ALA A 113 20.83 14.88 2.65
C ALA A 113 21.69 13.60 2.70
N SER A 114 21.21 12.55 3.39
CA SER A 114 21.85 11.23 3.42
C SER A 114 21.71 10.42 2.13
N GLY A 115 20.98 10.92 1.13
CA GLY A 115 20.65 10.20 -0.10
C GLY A 115 19.52 9.18 0.07
N ARG A 116 18.89 9.10 1.25
CA ARG A 116 17.71 8.25 1.51
C ARG A 116 16.42 9.06 1.41
N ASN A 117 15.32 8.37 1.16
CA ASN A 117 13.98 8.95 1.22
C ASN A 117 13.37 8.78 2.61
N HIS A 118 12.86 9.87 3.18
CA HIS A 118 11.97 9.83 4.33
C HIS A 118 10.53 9.68 3.84
N VAL A 119 9.83 8.66 4.33
CA VAL A 119 8.46 8.32 3.93
C VAL A 119 7.53 8.54 5.10
N THR A 120 6.40 9.19 4.86
CA THR A 120 5.33 9.38 5.86
C THR A 120 4.01 8.98 5.25
N VAL A 121 3.32 8.00 5.85
CA VAL A 121 1.93 7.66 5.49
C VAL A 121 0.99 8.67 6.14
N LEU A 122 0.08 9.23 5.35
CA LEU A 122 -0.90 10.20 5.81
C LEU A 122 -2.13 9.47 6.39
N PRO A 123 -2.76 10.02 7.44
CA PRO A 123 -3.97 9.46 8.03
C PRO A 123 -5.19 9.55 7.10
#